data_AF-A0A9P6CTR2-F1
#
_entry.id   AF-A0A9P6CTR2-F1
#
_cell.length_a   1.000
_cell.length_b   1.000
_cell.length_c   1.000
_cell.angle_alpha   90.00
_cell.angle_beta   90.00
_cell.angle_gamma   90.00
#
_symmetry.space_group_name_H-M   'P 1'
#
loop_
_entity.id
_entity.type
_entity.pdbx_description
1 polymer ?
#
loop_
_entity_poly.entity_id
_entity_poly.type
_entity_poly.pdbx_seq_one_letter_code
_entity_poly.pdbx_strand_id
1 'polypeptide(L)'
;MSSNVPISGTGGITAPTPQNTPLTQAPIALGLSRPTVPDISEDNEGEATTADEVGEDGLPSIEGIERHMLGMVQGKLADLVGKSSGYIESLPVEVKLNVEALKGVQVKQTELQNQYKRECLELEKKYLGLQKPLYERRNAIINGKAAATPEEIQAGEQASIKDNEEYTPLPKGVTPASTGIPEFWLTALRNHVALNELITDRDAQALKYLIDVRLEYLTEGENKDSKTLGKPGFKILFEFSKNDFFDNEILEKTYLYQEELGYSGDFVYDRAIGTQIKWKEDKDLTKEFEIKKQRNKNTNRTRLVRKARPTDSFFNFFSPPEPPSDEVMEDIDEVELDELEEKLEEDYQIGEDLKEKVIPRAIDYFTGKALEFEVMDDEDDFDDDDDDDDDEGQFDDESESDDDVPAPRKRGPPKGRGGAAGAVNPEECKQQ
;
A
#
# COMPACT_ATOMS: atom_id res chain seq x y z
N MET A 1 19.23 -65.09 25.50
CA MET A 1 19.10 -64.87 26.95
C MET A 1 17.77 -64.18 27.18
N SER A 2 16.76 -64.95 27.59
CA SER A 2 15.42 -64.48 27.92
C SER A 2 15.42 -63.51 29.10
N SER A 3 14.46 -62.59 29.09
CA SER A 3 13.73 -62.20 30.31
C SER A 3 12.39 -61.59 29.91
N ASN A 4 11.38 -62.44 29.86
CA ASN A 4 9.96 -62.08 29.99
C ASN A 4 9.69 -61.85 31.49
N VAL A 5 8.76 -60.94 31.84
CA VAL A 5 7.60 -61.17 32.74
C VAL A 5 6.88 -59.83 33.02
N PRO A 6 5.54 -59.84 33.19
CA PRO A 6 4.62 -58.74 32.85
C PRO A 6 3.94 -58.10 34.08
N ILE A 7 3.28 -56.95 33.92
CA ILE A 7 2.21 -56.49 34.84
C ILE A 7 1.09 -55.81 34.04
N SER A 8 -0.12 -56.34 34.20
CA SER A 8 -1.40 -55.75 33.79
C SER A 8 -2.03 -55.04 34.99
N GLY A 9 -2.75 -53.94 34.73
CA GLY A 9 -3.95 -53.59 35.52
C GLY A 9 -3.98 -52.21 36.17
N THR A 10 -4.74 -51.31 35.52
CA THR A 10 -5.63 -50.29 36.10
C THR A 10 -5.08 -49.24 37.07
N GLY A 11 -5.12 -47.97 36.62
CA GLY A 11 -5.07 -46.80 37.48
C GLY A 11 -4.59 -45.59 36.70
N GLY A 12 -5.46 -44.59 36.50
CA GLY A 12 -5.14 -43.38 35.75
C GLY A 12 -3.92 -42.66 36.31
N ILE A 13 -2.98 -42.32 35.43
CA ILE A 13 -1.85 -41.45 35.75
C ILE A 13 -1.68 -40.45 34.60
N THR A 14 -2.30 -39.30 34.82
CA THR A 14 -2.02 -38.02 34.16
C THR A 14 -0.53 -37.66 34.34
N ALA A 15 0.12 -37.23 33.26
CA ALA A 15 1.49 -36.72 33.31
C ALA A 15 1.58 -35.44 34.20
N PRO A 16 2.66 -35.24 34.97
CA PRO A 16 2.76 -34.13 35.91
C PRO A 16 3.15 -32.83 35.17
N THR A 17 2.23 -31.87 35.14
CA THR A 17 2.52 -30.46 34.81
C THR A 17 3.30 -29.79 35.94
N PRO A 18 4.29 -28.92 35.65
CA PRO A 18 5.02 -28.18 36.66
C PRO A 18 4.10 -27.15 37.32
N GLN A 19 3.96 -27.29 38.63
CA GLN A 19 3.05 -26.55 39.48
C GLN A 19 3.76 -25.29 40.00
N ASN A 20 3.37 -24.10 39.50
CA ASN A 20 3.81 -22.83 40.09
C ASN A 20 2.63 -21.85 40.23
N THR A 21 1.57 -22.32 40.88
CA THR A 21 0.46 -21.47 41.34
C THR A 21 0.44 -21.53 42.87
N PRO A 22 0.68 -20.43 43.59
CA PRO A 22 0.67 -20.44 45.05
C PRO A 22 -0.76 -20.67 45.57
N LEU A 23 -0.87 -21.62 46.49
CA LEU A 23 -2.09 -22.09 47.12
C LEU A 23 -2.45 -21.20 48.32
N THR A 24 -2.57 -19.88 48.12
CA THR A 24 -2.99 -18.90 49.14
C THR A 24 -3.51 -17.63 48.47
N GLN A 25 -4.79 -17.31 48.65
CA GLN A 25 -5.31 -15.96 48.39
C GLN A 25 -4.57 -14.99 49.31
N ALA A 26 -3.92 -13.97 48.72
CA ALA A 26 -3.30 -12.90 49.49
C ALA A 26 -4.37 -12.09 50.23
N PRO A 27 -4.18 -11.74 51.51
CA PRO A 27 -5.15 -10.95 52.25
C PRO A 27 -5.03 -9.47 51.84
N ILE A 28 -5.81 -9.04 50.85
CA ILE A 28 -5.95 -7.62 50.52
C ILE A 28 -7.05 -7.03 51.39
N ALA A 29 -6.74 -6.80 52.67
CA ALA A 29 -7.49 -5.86 53.51
C ALA A 29 -6.75 -5.70 54.84
N LEU A 30 -5.81 -4.76 54.92
CA LEU A 30 -5.42 -4.05 56.14
C LEU A 30 -4.32 -3.02 55.80
N GLY A 31 -4.67 -1.74 55.71
CA GLY A 31 -3.70 -0.66 55.91
C GLY A 31 -3.43 0.32 54.77
N LEU A 32 -4.27 0.45 53.75
CA LEU A 32 -4.18 1.59 52.81
C LEU A 32 -5.10 2.71 53.30
N SER A 33 -4.49 3.77 53.83
CA SER A 33 -5.14 5.04 54.15
C SER A 33 -5.74 5.67 52.88
N ARG A 34 -7.02 6.04 52.94
CA ARG A 34 -7.70 6.77 51.85
C ARG A 34 -7.00 8.11 51.58
N PRO A 35 -6.82 8.52 50.31
CA PRO A 35 -6.39 9.88 49.98
C PRO A 35 -7.43 10.90 50.47
N THR A 36 -6.98 11.90 51.23
CA THR A 36 -7.78 13.04 51.68
C THR A 36 -7.84 14.12 50.60
N VAL A 37 -8.60 13.87 49.53
CA VAL A 37 -9.10 14.93 48.65
C VAL A 37 -10.62 14.92 48.79
N PRO A 38 -11.29 16.03 49.14
CA PRO A 38 -12.74 16.06 49.22
C PRO A 38 -13.36 15.77 47.84
N ASP A 39 -14.38 14.91 47.80
CA ASP A 39 -15.23 14.74 46.64
C ASP A 39 -15.90 16.08 46.29
N ILE A 40 -15.81 16.48 45.03
CA ILE A 40 -16.59 17.61 44.52
C ILE A 40 -18.06 17.20 44.54
N SER A 41 -18.88 17.91 45.31
CA SER A 41 -20.32 17.67 45.37
C SER A 41 -20.96 18.18 44.08
N GLU A 42 -21.44 17.26 43.27
CA GLU A 42 -22.38 17.52 42.20
C GLU A 42 -23.77 17.57 42.83
N ASP A 43 -24.24 18.79 43.11
CA ASP A 43 -25.67 19.14 43.25
C ASP A 43 -25.78 20.64 43.56
N ASN A 44 -26.31 21.40 42.61
CA ASN A 44 -27.54 22.18 42.81
C ASN A 44 -27.92 22.89 41.49
N GLU A 45 -28.73 22.23 40.68
CA GLU A 45 -29.61 22.91 39.73
C GLU A 45 -30.51 23.87 40.52
N GLY A 46 -30.20 25.15 40.45
CA GLY A 46 -31.03 26.23 40.95
C GLY A 46 -31.35 27.18 39.80
N GLU A 47 -32.60 27.13 39.35
CA GLU A 47 -33.19 28.09 38.43
C GLU A 47 -32.96 29.55 38.88
N ALA A 48 -32.97 30.41 37.86
CA ALA A 48 -33.22 31.85 37.89
C ALA A 48 -32.01 32.76 38.24
N THR A 49 -31.45 33.43 37.25
CA THR A 49 -32.02 34.68 36.71
C THR A 49 -31.08 35.29 35.66
N THR A 50 -31.68 35.78 34.59
CA THR A 50 -31.11 36.79 33.70
C THR A 50 -30.60 37.98 34.50
N ALA A 51 -29.30 38.26 34.45
CA ALA A 51 -28.75 39.55 34.84
C ALA A 51 -27.47 39.79 34.03
N ASP A 52 -27.61 40.68 33.04
CA ASP A 52 -26.68 41.75 32.64
C ASP A 52 -25.20 41.52 32.96
N GLU A 53 -24.36 41.42 31.94
CA GLU A 53 -23.67 42.60 31.38
C GLU A 53 -22.92 43.42 32.43
N VAL A 54 -21.63 43.61 32.14
CA VAL A 54 -20.71 44.61 32.71
C VAL A 54 -20.12 44.28 34.09
N GLY A 55 -18.88 43.78 34.08
CA GLY A 55 -17.98 43.97 35.21
C GLY A 55 -17.69 45.47 35.40
N GLU A 56 -17.83 45.93 36.63
CA GLU A 56 -17.52 47.28 37.12
C GLU A 56 -16.04 47.59 36.89
N ASP A 57 -15.70 48.01 35.66
CA ASP A 57 -14.50 48.76 35.21
C ASP A 57 -14.27 48.64 33.69
N GLY A 58 -15.15 47.99 32.92
CA GLY A 58 -15.09 48.01 31.45
C GLY A 58 -13.88 47.30 30.83
N LEU A 59 -13.20 46.45 31.61
CA LEU A 59 -12.14 45.56 31.14
C LEU A 59 -12.69 44.14 30.95
N PRO A 60 -12.38 43.46 29.83
CA PRO A 60 -12.83 42.08 29.62
C PRO A 60 -12.25 41.16 30.70
N SER A 61 -13.06 40.22 31.21
CA SER A 61 -12.63 39.24 32.20
C SER A 61 -11.50 38.36 31.65
N ILE A 62 -10.58 37.94 32.52
CA ILE A 62 -9.42 37.12 32.14
C ILE A 62 -9.87 35.84 31.41
N GLU A 63 -10.95 35.20 31.86
CA GLU A 63 -11.52 34.02 31.19
C GLU A 63 -12.11 34.34 29.81
N GLY A 64 -12.69 35.52 29.62
CA GLY A 64 -13.18 35.99 28.32
C GLY A 64 -12.03 36.28 27.35
N ILE A 65 -10.93 36.83 27.84
CA ILE A 65 -9.70 37.06 27.06
C ILE A 65 -9.04 35.72 26.70
N GLU A 66 -8.95 34.76 27.63
CA GLU A 66 -8.39 33.44 27.37
C GLU A 66 -9.20 32.66 26.33
N ARG A 67 -10.53 32.66 26.43
CA ARG A 67 -11.39 32.00 25.42
C ARG A 67 -11.32 32.69 24.05
N HIS A 68 -11.30 34.02 24.01
CA HIS A 68 -11.17 34.77 22.76
C HIS A 68 -9.77 34.59 22.14
N MET A 69 -8.73 34.49 22.96
CA MET A 69 -7.36 34.23 22.50
C MET A 69 -7.22 32.79 22.00
N LEU A 70 -7.84 31.80 22.66
CA LEU A 70 -7.92 30.42 22.17
C LEU A 70 -8.64 30.32 20.82
N GLY A 71 -9.78 30.99 20.67
CA GLY A 71 -10.56 31.02 19.43
C GLY A 71 -9.83 31.71 18.27
N MET A 72 -9.11 32.80 18.54
CA MET A 72 -8.23 33.44 17.55
C MET A 72 -7.01 32.60 17.18
N VAL A 73 -6.46 31.83 18.14
CA VAL A 73 -5.34 30.92 17.91
C VAL A 73 -5.80 29.75 17.04
N GLN A 74 -6.98 29.18 17.30
CA GLN A 74 -7.56 28.09 16.49
C GLN A 74 -7.90 28.55 15.06
N GLY A 75 -8.53 29.72 14.88
CA GLY A 75 -8.84 30.26 13.55
C GLY A 75 -7.59 30.64 12.75
N LYS A 76 -6.55 31.17 13.40
CA LYS A 76 -5.27 31.44 12.72
C LYS A 76 -4.50 30.17 12.40
N LEU A 77 -4.53 29.15 13.27
CA LEU A 77 -3.86 27.86 13.06
C LEU A 77 -4.32 27.16 11.77
N ALA A 78 -5.59 27.32 11.37
CA ALA A 78 -6.12 26.77 10.12
C ALA A 78 -5.52 27.45 8.86
N ASP A 79 -5.29 28.77 8.89
CA ASP A 79 -4.65 29.53 7.80
C ASP A 79 -3.11 29.39 7.75
N LEU A 80 -2.55 28.55 8.62
CA LEU A 80 -1.13 28.52 8.98
C LEU A 80 -0.38 27.25 8.55
N VAL A 81 -1.06 26.34 7.86
CA VAL A 81 -0.41 25.18 7.26
C VAL A 81 0.68 25.68 6.29
N GLY A 82 1.95 25.43 6.62
CA GLY A 82 3.11 25.79 5.82
C GLY A 82 3.67 27.21 5.97
N LYS A 83 3.16 28.05 6.88
CA LYS A 83 3.71 29.41 7.17
C LYS A 83 4.08 29.54 8.64
N SER A 84 5.03 30.42 8.97
CA SER A 84 5.24 30.78 10.39
C SER A 84 4.15 31.74 10.82
N SER A 85 3.55 31.52 11.99
CA SER A 85 2.40 32.29 12.49
C SER A 85 2.74 33.74 12.81
N GLY A 86 4.02 34.11 12.77
CA GLY A 86 4.53 35.32 13.40
C GLY A 86 4.49 35.24 14.94
N TYR A 87 3.71 34.29 15.50
CA TYR A 87 3.53 34.11 16.92
C TYR A 87 4.84 33.67 17.55
N ILE A 88 5.49 32.64 17.00
CA ILE A 88 6.79 32.14 17.47
C ILE A 88 7.84 33.26 17.45
N GLU A 89 7.85 34.10 16.42
CA GLU A 89 8.75 35.26 16.29
C GLU A 89 8.41 36.38 17.26
N SER A 90 7.14 36.53 17.66
CA SER A 90 6.70 37.53 18.64
C SER A 90 7.00 37.14 20.10
N LEU A 91 7.33 35.86 20.36
CA LEU A 91 7.62 35.39 21.71
C LEU A 91 8.87 36.07 22.31
N PRO A 92 8.87 36.38 23.62
CA PRO A 92 10.07 36.80 24.34
C PRO A 92 11.22 35.79 24.21
N VAL A 93 12.46 36.27 24.31
CA VAL A 93 13.66 35.43 24.14
C VAL A 93 13.67 34.30 25.17
N GLU A 94 13.26 34.58 26.40
CA GLU A 94 13.17 33.62 27.50
C GLU A 94 12.22 32.46 27.16
N VAL A 95 11.11 32.73 26.46
CA VAL A 95 10.16 31.72 26.02
C VAL A 95 10.70 30.95 24.81
N LYS A 96 11.36 31.63 23.86
CA LYS A 96 12.03 30.98 22.72
C LYS A 96 13.12 30.00 23.17
N LEU A 97 13.85 30.30 24.25
CA LEU A 97 14.81 29.37 24.84
C LEU A 97 14.13 28.06 25.29
N ASN A 98 12.90 28.12 25.80
CA ASN A 98 12.13 26.91 26.12
C ASN A 98 11.73 26.14 24.87
N VAL A 99 11.36 26.83 23.77
CA VAL A 99 11.07 26.18 22.48
C VAL A 99 12.30 25.46 21.94
N GLU A 100 13.47 26.09 21.98
CA GLU A 100 14.74 25.44 21.58
C GLU A 100 15.09 24.27 22.50
N ALA A 101 14.82 24.38 23.81
CA ALA A 101 14.98 23.25 24.73
C ALA A 101 14.04 22.08 24.38
N LEU A 102 12.78 22.35 24.02
CA LEU A 102 11.83 21.32 23.57
C LEU A 102 12.26 20.67 22.26
N LYS A 103 12.79 21.43 21.29
CA LYS A 103 13.40 20.86 20.08
C LYS A 103 14.57 19.92 20.43
N GLY A 104 15.38 20.27 21.42
CA GLY A 104 16.44 19.40 21.94
C GLY A 104 15.91 18.10 22.59
N VAL A 105 14.74 18.14 23.22
CA VAL A 105 14.05 16.93 23.70
C VAL A 105 13.53 16.10 22.52
N GLN A 106 12.97 16.74 21.50
CA GLN A 106 12.50 16.08 20.27
C GLN A 106 13.63 15.30 19.58
N VAL A 107 14.85 15.85 19.52
CA VAL A 107 16.02 15.14 18.96
C VAL A 107 16.25 13.81 19.69
N LYS A 108 16.18 13.77 21.02
CA LYS A 108 16.33 12.53 21.80
C LYS A 108 15.19 11.54 21.55
N GLN A 109 13.98 12.04 21.34
CA GLN A 109 12.84 11.20 20.99
C GLN A 109 13.04 10.56 19.61
N THR A 110 13.51 11.34 18.63
CA THR A 110 13.86 10.84 17.29
C THR A 110 14.99 9.81 17.35
N GLU A 111 16.03 10.04 18.14
CA GLU A 111 17.10 9.05 18.36
C GLU A 111 16.57 7.71 18.91
N LEU A 112 15.63 7.77 19.87
CA LEU A 112 15.00 6.57 20.43
C LEU A 112 14.10 5.86 19.42
N GLN A 113 13.34 6.61 18.60
CA GLN A 113 12.53 6.06 17.51
C GLN A 113 13.41 5.40 16.45
N ASN A 114 14.54 6.01 16.08
CA ASN A 114 15.56 5.42 15.19
C ASN A 114 16.04 4.06 15.71
N GLN A 115 16.35 3.97 17.00
CA GLN A 115 16.74 2.72 17.62
C GLN A 115 15.61 1.67 17.55
N TYR A 116 14.39 2.04 17.93
CA TYR A 116 13.24 1.16 17.89
C TYR A 116 13.01 0.55 16.49
N LYS A 117 13.02 1.38 15.43
CA LYS A 117 12.81 0.88 14.06
C LYS A 117 13.94 -0.01 13.57
N ARG A 118 15.19 0.26 13.95
CA ARG A 118 16.31 -0.65 13.67
C ARG A 118 16.12 -2.01 14.36
N GLU A 119 15.67 -2.01 15.61
CA GLU A 119 15.35 -3.25 16.32
C GLU A 119 14.17 -3.99 15.70
N CYS A 120 13.13 -3.29 15.22
CA CYS A 120 12.04 -3.87 14.43
C CYS A 120 12.56 -4.53 13.15
N LEU A 121 13.43 -3.87 12.39
CA LEU A 121 14.00 -4.43 11.17
C LEU A 121 14.82 -5.70 11.44
N GLU A 122 15.59 -5.73 12.53
CA GLU A 122 16.32 -6.95 12.94
C GLU A 122 15.37 -8.08 13.37
N LEU A 123 14.24 -7.72 13.99
CA LEU A 123 13.19 -8.69 14.34
C LEU A 123 12.52 -9.27 13.09
N GLU A 124 12.19 -8.43 12.11
CA GLU A 124 11.65 -8.84 10.82
C GLU A 124 12.60 -9.80 10.10
N LYS A 125 13.90 -9.46 10.02
CA LYS A 125 14.94 -10.34 9.46
C LYS A 125 14.98 -11.70 10.14
N LYS A 126 14.91 -11.72 11.47
CA LYS A 126 14.87 -12.97 12.25
C LYS A 126 13.66 -13.82 11.90
N TYR A 127 12.46 -13.24 11.85
CA TYR A 127 11.24 -13.98 11.55
C TYR A 127 11.14 -14.40 10.08
N LEU A 128 11.66 -13.60 9.14
CA LEU A 128 11.84 -14.03 7.75
C LEU A 128 12.70 -15.30 7.70
N GLY A 129 13.81 -15.35 8.47
CA GLY A 129 14.64 -16.55 8.59
C GLY A 129 13.88 -17.78 9.09
N LEU A 130 12.92 -17.61 10.01
CA LEU A 130 12.05 -18.68 10.50
C LEU A 130 10.95 -19.08 9.50
N GLN A 131 10.50 -18.15 8.67
CA GLN A 131 9.51 -18.39 7.62
C GLN A 131 10.11 -19.06 6.38
N LYS A 132 11.41 -18.86 6.09
CA LYS A 132 12.09 -19.42 4.90
C LYS A 132 11.81 -20.92 4.68
N PRO A 133 11.93 -21.82 5.67
CA PRO A 133 11.60 -23.24 5.48
C PRO A 133 10.13 -23.50 5.08
N LEU A 134 9.20 -22.66 5.54
CA LEU A 134 7.79 -22.74 5.17
C LEU A 134 7.58 -22.28 3.72
N TYR A 135 8.26 -21.20 3.30
CA TYR A 135 8.23 -20.74 1.90
C TYR A 135 8.90 -21.75 0.95
N GLU A 136 10.00 -22.37 1.35
CA GLU A 136 10.63 -23.46 0.60
C GLU A 136 9.70 -24.67 0.49
N ARG A 137 9.00 -25.03 1.57
CA ARG A 137 8.00 -26.10 1.56
C ARG A 137 6.84 -25.78 0.62
N ARG A 138 6.31 -24.55 0.67
CA ARG A 138 5.28 -24.05 -0.24
C ARG A 138 5.75 -24.13 -1.71
N ASN A 139 6.93 -23.61 -2.01
CA ASN A 139 7.53 -23.65 -3.35
C ASN A 139 7.67 -25.10 -3.85
N ALA A 140 8.12 -26.03 -2.99
CA ALA A 140 8.24 -27.44 -3.35
C ALA A 140 6.89 -28.09 -3.73
N ILE A 141 5.79 -27.70 -3.07
CA ILE A 141 4.44 -28.16 -3.39
C ILE A 141 3.93 -27.52 -4.69
N ILE A 142 4.06 -26.19 -4.82
CA ILE A 142 3.63 -25.43 -6.01
C ILE A 142 4.27 -25.99 -7.27
N ASN A 143 5.57 -26.28 -7.23
CA ASN A 143 6.32 -26.75 -8.40
C ASN A 143 6.36 -28.28 -8.53
N GLY A 144 5.62 -29.03 -7.70
CA GLY A 144 5.57 -30.49 -7.76
C GLY A 144 6.88 -31.21 -7.40
N LYS A 145 7.85 -30.51 -6.80
CA LYS A 145 9.14 -31.08 -6.35
C LYS A 145 8.96 -32.02 -5.16
N ALA A 146 7.92 -31.81 -4.36
CA ALA A 146 7.54 -32.69 -3.26
C ALA A 146 6.02 -32.81 -3.15
N ALA A 147 5.53 -34.03 -2.89
CA ALA A 147 4.11 -34.24 -2.64
C ALA A 147 3.68 -33.65 -1.29
N ALA A 148 2.44 -33.16 -1.23
CA ALA A 148 1.80 -32.76 0.03
C ALA A 148 1.63 -33.98 0.95
N THR A 149 1.90 -33.80 2.24
CA THR A 149 1.74 -34.87 3.22
C THR A 149 0.27 -35.01 3.64
N PRO A 150 -0.16 -36.18 4.15
CA PRO A 150 -1.50 -36.35 4.68
C PRO A 150 -1.82 -35.36 5.82
N GLU A 151 -0.82 -35.01 6.63
CA GLU A 151 -0.96 -34.06 7.75
C GLU A 151 -1.21 -32.64 7.25
N GLU A 152 -0.49 -32.20 6.20
CA GLU A 152 -0.68 -30.89 5.57
C GLU A 152 -2.08 -30.79 4.92
N ILE A 153 -2.53 -31.85 4.25
CA ILE A 153 -3.86 -31.88 3.64
C ILE A 153 -4.94 -31.80 4.73
N GLN A 154 -4.81 -32.58 5.80
CA GLN A 154 -5.76 -32.57 6.91
C GLN A 154 -5.82 -31.18 7.59
N ALA A 155 -4.68 -30.54 7.80
CA ALA A 155 -4.63 -29.18 8.36
C ALA A 155 -5.27 -28.16 7.41
N GLY A 156 -5.03 -28.28 6.10
CA GLY A 156 -5.66 -27.44 5.07
C GLY A 156 -7.19 -27.60 5.03
N GLU A 157 -7.69 -28.84 5.05
CA GLU A 157 -9.14 -29.10 5.11
C GLU A 157 -9.78 -28.51 6.37
N GLN A 158 -9.11 -28.57 7.53
CA GLN A 158 -9.59 -27.94 8.76
C GLN A 158 -9.68 -26.41 8.63
N ALA A 159 -8.72 -25.79 7.95
CA ALA A 159 -8.78 -24.36 7.66
C ALA A 159 -9.96 -24.03 6.72
N SER A 160 -10.13 -24.79 5.64
CA SER A 160 -11.23 -24.59 4.69
C SER A 160 -12.62 -24.77 5.32
N ILE A 161 -12.78 -25.71 6.25
CA ILE A 161 -14.04 -25.91 7.00
C ILE A 161 -14.32 -24.70 7.92
N LYS A 162 -13.27 -24.12 8.52
CA LYS A 162 -13.42 -22.94 9.38
C LYS A 162 -13.80 -21.71 8.56
N ASP A 163 -13.25 -21.59 7.35
CA ASP A 163 -13.48 -20.45 6.47
C ASP A 163 -14.82 -20.55 5.71
N ASN A 164 -15.28 -21.77 5.39
CA ASN A 164 -16.51 -22.02 4.66
C ASN A 164 -17.25 -23.23 5.24
N GLU A 165 -18.39 -22.98 5.91
CA GLU A 165 -19.22 -24.02 6.53
C GLU A 165 -19.76 -25.05 5.53
N GLU A 166 -19.90 -24.68 4.25
CA GLU A 166 -20.36 -25.55 3.17
C GLU A 166 -19.20 -26.30 2.47
N TYR A 167 -17.97 -26.19 2.98
CA TYR A 167 -16.83 -26.87 2.39
C TYR A 167 -17.03 -28.40 2.36
N THR A 168 -16.92 -28.97 1.16
CA THR A 168 -17.01 -30.42 0.97
C THR A 168 -15.60 -31.02 0.99
N PRO A 169 -15.28 -31.94 1.94
CA PRO A 169 -13.96 -32.55 2.03
C PRO A 169 -13.57 -33.32 0.76
N LEU A 170 -12.27 -33.37 0.48
CA LEU A 170 -11.78 -34.02 -0.73
C LEU A 170 -11.88 -35.55 -0.63
N PRO A 171 -12.03 -36.26 -1.77
CA PRO A 171 -12.05 -37.72 -1.77
C PRO A 171 -10.78 -38.33 -1.18
N LYS A 172 -10.93 -39.17 -0.15
CA LYS A 172 -9.81 -39.89 0.46
C LYS A 172 -9.24 -40.93 -0.50
N GLY A 173 -7.91 -41.03 -0.58
CA GLY A 173 -7.21 -42.03 -1.39
C GLY A 173 -6.80 -41.57 -2.79
N VAL A 174 -7.10 -40.32 -3.16
CA VAL A 174 -6.51 -39.68 -4.35
C VAL A 174 -5.15 -39.10 -3.97
N THR A 175 -4.12 -39.41 -4.76
CA THR A 175 -2.79 -38.84 -4.56
C THR A 175 -2.71 -37.44 -5.16
N PRO A 176 -2.07 -36.46 -4.49
CA PRO A 176 -1.83 -35.14 -5.06
C PRO A 176 -1.10 -35.21 -6.42
N ALA A 177 -1.39 -34.23 -7.29
CA ALA A 177 -0.77 -34.16 -8.61
C ALA A 177 0.77 -34.01 -8.50
N SER A 178 1.51 -34.75 -9.32
CA SER A 178 2.98 -34.69 -9.33
C SER A 178 3.55 -33.46 -10.04
N THR A 179 2.74 -32.74 -10.81
CA THR A 179 3.16 -31.57 -11.59
C THR A 179 3.04 -30.25 -10.82
N GLY A 180 2.55 -30.28 -9.58
CA GLY A 180 2.31 -29.09 -8.78
C GLY A 180 1.04 -28.33 -9.18
N ILE A 181 1.01 -27.02 -8.89
CA ILE A 181 -0.11 -26.10 -9.11
C ILE A 181 0.24 -25.18 -10.29
N PRO A 182 -0.41 -25.36 -11.46
CA PRO A 182 -0.16 -24.50 -12.63
C PRO A 182 -0.51 -23.04 -12.35
N GLU A 183 0.29 -22.11 -12.91
CA GLU A 183 0.00 -20.68 -12.95
C GLU A 183 -0.28 -20.06 -11.56
N PHE A 184 0.27 -20.65 -10.49
CA PHE A 184 0.02 -20.23 -9.11
C PHE A 184 0.31 -18.75 -8.89
N TRP A 185 1.54 -18.31 -9.21
CA TRP A 185 1.92 -16.91 -9.00
C TRP A 185 1.23 -15.95 -9.95
N LEU A 186 1.02 -16.32 -11.21
CA LEU A 186 0.23 -15.49 -12.13
C LEU A 186 -1.19 -15.24 -11.59
N THR A 187 -1.84 -16.29 -11.09
CA THR A 187 -3.19 -16.19 -10.51
C THR A 187 -3.18 -15.35 -9.24
N ALA A 188 -2.21 -15.58 -8.34
CA ALA A 188 -2.08 -14.80 -7.12
C ALA A 188 -1.83 -13.30 -7.40
N LEU A 189 -0.95 -12.97 -8.34
CA LEU A 189 -0.66 -11.58 -8.72
C LEU A 189 -1.86 -10.90 -9.41
N ARG A 190 -2.65 -11.63 -10.21
CA ARG A 190 -3.88 -11.10 -10.82
C ARG A 190 -5.03 -10.88 -9.84
N ASN A 191 -5.00 -11.52 -8.68
CA ASN A 191 -5.99 -11.30 -7.64
C ASN A 191 -5.61 -10.16 -6.69
N HIS A 192 -4.45 -9.53 -6.86
CA HIS A 192 -4.09 -8.31 -6.15
C HIS A 192 -4.46 -7.09 -7.00
N VAL A 193 -5.21 -6.13 -6.43
CA VAL A 193 -5.84 -5.03 -7.17
C VAL A 193 -4.84 -4.25 -8.03
N ALA A 194 -3.81 -3.63 -7.43
CA ALA A 194 -2.85 -2.81 -8.17
C ALA A 194 -1.99 -3.62 -9.16
N LEU A 195 -1.69 -4.89 -8.84
CA LEU A 195 -0.86 -5.73 -9.70
C LEU A 195 -1.64 -6.21 -10.92
N ASN A 196 -2.94 -6.44 -10.77
CA ASN A 196 -3.81 -6.81 -11.87
C ASN A 196 -3.87 -5.73 -12.95
N GLU A 197 -3.90 -4.45 -12.56
CA GLU A 197 -3.90 -3.32 -13.50
C GLU A 197 -2.61 -3.24 -14.34
N LEU A 198 -1.48 -3.61 -13.75
CA LEU A 198 -0.19 -3.65 -14.45
C LEU A 198 -0.03 -4.86 -15.38
N ILE A 199 -0.73 -5.97 -15.14
CA ILE A 199 -0.55 -7.22 -15.87
C ILE A 199 -1.39 -7.25 -17.15
N THR A 200 -0.74 -7.05 -18.29
CA THR A 200 -1.38 -7.23 -19.60
C THR A 200 -1.48 -8.70 -20.00
N ASP A 201 -2.33 -9.01 -20.98
CA ASP A 201 -2.43 -10.38 -21.54
C ASP A 201 -1.14 -10.87 -22.20
N ARG A 202 -0.27 -9.94 -22.65
CA ARG A 202 1.05 -10.28 -23.18
C ARG A 202 1.98 -10.71 -22.05
N ASP A 203 1.93 -10.00 -20.93
CA ASP A 203 2.74 -10.30 -19.73
C ASP A 203 2.34 -11.62 -19.09
N ALA A 204 1.04 -11.92 -19.06
CA ALA A 204 0.51 -13.18 -18.55
C ALA A 204 1.18 -14.40 -19.21
N GLN A 205 1.55 -14.32 -20.50
CA GLN A 205 2.23 -15.42 -21.18
C GLN A 205 3.65 -15.68 -20.64
N ALA A 206 4.36 -14.63 -20.21
CA ALA A 206 5.66 -14.75 -19.56
C ALA A 206 5.54 -15.12 -18.08
N LEU A 207 4.55 -14.56 -17.38
CA LEU A 207 4.28 -14.83 -15.96
C LEU A 207 3.84 -16.27 -15.67
N LYS A 208 3.34 -17.01 -16.66
CA LYS A 208 3.13 -18.47 -16.56
C LYS A 208 4.40 -19.24 -16.17
N TYR A 209 5.58 -18.68 -16.45
CA TYR A 209 6.87 -19.27 -16.13
C TYR A 209 7.42 -18.86 -14.76
N LEU A 210 6.73 -17.98 -14.01
CA LEU A 210 7.09 -17.55 -12.67
C LEU A 210 6.87 -18.69 -11.68
N ILE A 211 7.94 -19.18 -11.07
CA ILE A 211 7.94 -20.36 -10.19
C ILE A 211 8.03 -20.00 -8.71
N ASP A 212 8.60 -18.85 -8.36
CA ASP A 212 8.72 -18.39 -6.98
C ASP A 212 8.86 -16.86 -6.89
N VAL A 213 8.34 -16.28 -5.80
CA VAL A 213 8.57 -14.89 -5.42
C VAL A 213 9.07 -14.87 -3.97
N ARG A 214 10.28 -14.33 -3.77
CA ARG A 214 10.96 -14.35 -2.47
C ARG A 214 11.30 -12.95 -1.97
N LEU A 215 11.29 -12.79 -0.66
CA LEU A 215 11.76 -11.60 0.04
C LEU A 215 13.14 -11.85 0.65
N GLU A 216 14.04 -10.88 0.51
CA GLU A 216 15.32 -10.82 1.23
C GLU A 216 15.58 -9.40 1.72
N TYR A 217 15.88 -9.23 3.00
CA TYR A 217 16.35 -7.94 3.51
C TYR A 217 17.82 -7.72 3.15
N LEU A 218 18.18 -6.46 2.92
CA LEU A 218 19.56 -6.04 2.79
C LEU A 218 20.22 -6.01 4.17
N THR A 219 21.37 -6.66 4.29
CA THR A 219 22.16 -6.73 5.52
C THR A 219 23.34 -5.77 5.42
N GLU A 220 23.59 -5.06 6.51
CA GLU A 220 24.77 -4.20 6.64
C GLU A 220 26.03 -5.07 6.49
N GLY A 221 26.76 -4.92 5.38
CA GLY A 221 28.05 -5.58 5.13
C GLY A 221 28.05 -6.77 4.18
N GLU A 222 26.90 -7.33 3.77
CA GLU A 222 26.86 -8.38 2.72
C GLU A 222 26.62 -7.82 1.31
N ASN A 223 26.24 -6.54 1.22
CA ASN A 223 26.00 -5.85 -0.04
C ASN A 223 27.32 -5.68 -0.82
N LYS A 224 27.56 -6.54 -1.80
CA LYS A 224 28.75 -6.50 -2.68
C LYS A 224 28.64 -5.43 -3.77
N ASP A 225 27.43 -4.95 -4.04
CA ASP A 225 27.19 -3.95 -5.06
C ASP A 225 27.39 -2.55 -4.50
N SER A 226 28.21 -1.74 -5.19
CA SER A 226 28.50 -0.35 -4.83
C SER A 226 27.24 0.52 -4.72
N LYS A 227 26.12 0.09 -5.31
CA LYS A 227 24.84 0.82 -5.29
C LYS A 227 24.00 0.54 -4.04
N THR A 228 24.22 -0.58 -3.35
CA THR A 228 23.44 -0.98 -2.15
C THR A 228 24.28 -1.03 -0.88
N LEU A 229 25.59 -0.81 -0.99
CA LEU A 229 26.54 -0.95 0.11
C LEU A 229 26.15 -0.10 1.33
N GLY A 230 25.92 -0.76 2.47
CA GLY A 230 25.68 -0.12 3.77
C GLY A 230 24.29 0.47 3.98
N LYS A 231 23.37 0.38 3.01
CA LYS A 231 22.00 0.89 3.15
C LYS A 231 21.01 -0.21 3.56
N PRO A 232 20.10 0.07 4.51
CA PRO A 232 18.98 -0.82 4.81
C PRO A 232 17.97 -0.82 3.66
N GLY A 233 17.18 -1.88 3.58
CA GLY A 233 16.21 -2.08 2.51
C GLY A 233 15.84 -3.55 2.36
N PHE A 234 15.10 -3.86 1.31
CA PHE A 234 14.74 -5.23 0.95
C PHE A 234 14.76 -5.41 -0.56
N LYS A 235 14.78 -6.66 -0.99
CA LYS A 235 14.64 -7.03 -2.39
C LYS A 235 13.64 -8.17 -2.55
N ILE A 236 12.92 -8.10 -3.65
CA ILE A 236 11.97 -9.10 -4.11
C ILE A 236 12.61 -9.82 -5.30
N LEU A 237 12.71 -11.15 -5.20
CA LEU A 237 13.29 -12.00 -6.23
C LEU A 237 12.19 -12.80 -6.91
N PHE A 238 12.02 -12.58 -8.20
CA PHE A 238 11.09 -13.31 -9.06
C PHE A 238 11.87 -14.38 -9.82
N GLU A 239 11.70 -15.64 -9.45
CA GLU A 239 12.38 -16.76 -10.10
C GLU A 239 11.51 -17.31 -11.24
N PHE A 240 12.08 -17.36 -12.44
CA PHE A 240 11.45 -17.88 -13.64
C PHE A 240 12.10 -19.19 -14.06
N SER A 241 11.25 -20.14 -14.46
CA SER A 241 11.70 -21.26 -15.26
C SER A 241 12.13 -20.81 -16.66
N LYS A 242 12.89 -21.66 -17.36
CA LYS A 242 13.30 -21.39 -18.76
C LYS A 242 12.06 -21.10 -19.62
N ASN A 243 12.06 -19.94 -20.25
CA ASN A 243 10.92 -19.41 -20.98
C ASN A 243 11.33 -18.85 -22.35
N ASP A 244 10.37 -18.49 -23.18
CA ASP A 244 10.60 -18.00 -24.55
C ASP A 244 10.75 -16.48 -24.64
N PHE A 245 10.76 -15.74 -23.52
CA PHE A 245 10.71 -14.29 -23.49
C PHE A 245 12.06 -13.65 -23.15
N PHE A 246 12.76 -14.15 -22.14
CA PHE A 246 14.03 -13.60 -21.68
C PHE A 246 14.94 -14.70 -21.12
N ASP A 247 16.23 -14.38 -20.99
CA ASP A 247 17.26 -15.32 -20.50
C ASP A 247 17.50 -15.24 -18.98
N ASN A 248 16.91 -14.27 -18.28
CA ASN A 248 17.01 -14.15 -16.83
C ASN A 248 16.32 -15.33 -16.14
N GLU A 249 17.02 -15.99 -15.21
CA GLU A 249 16.41 -16.96 -14.29
C GLU A 249 15.79 -16.26 -13.07
N ILE A 250 16.35 -15.12 -12.66
CA ILE A 250 15.85 -14.31 -11.55
C ILE A 250 15.78 -12.85 -12.02
N LEU A 251 14.63 -12.22 -11.79
CA LEU A 251 14.46 -10.77 -11.85
C LEU A 251 14.36 -10.24 -10.43
N GLU A 252 15.20 -9.27 -10.10
CA GLU A 252 15.28 -8.69 -8.77
C GLU A 252 14.77 -7.24 -8.79
N LYS A 253 13.98 -6.88 -7.78
CA LYS A 253 13.57 -5.51 -7.49
C LYS A 253 14.02 -5.17 -6.08
N THR A 254 14.83 -4.14 -5.94
CA THR A 254 15.42 -3.71 -4.65
C THR A 254 14.87 -2.35 -4.27
N TYR A 255 14.45 -2.21 -3.02
CA TYR A 255 14.06 -0.94 -2.44
C TYR A 255 15.07 -0.56 -1.35
N LEU A 256 15.62 0.64 -1.45
CA LEU A 256 16.57 1.17 -0.48
C LEU A 256 15.85 2.18 0.41
N TYR A 257 16.10 2.08 1.72
CA TYR A 257 15.66 3.08 2.67
C TYR A 257 16.73 4.17 2.85
N GLN A 258 16.29 5.37 3.19
CA GLN A 258 17.15 6.45 3.67
C GLN A 258 17.76 6.08 5.04
N GLU A 259 18.88 6.71 5.39
CA GLU A 259 19.53 6.47 6.68
C GLU A 259 18.76 7.07 7.86
N GLU A 260 18.11 8.21 7.62
CA GLU A 260 17.27 8.91 8.58
C GLU A 260 15.81 8.44 8.44
N LEU A 261 15.14 8.27 9.58
CA LEU A 261 13.69 8.03 9.57
C LEU A 261 12.96 9.31 9.14
N GLY A 262 11.81 9.12 8.51
CA GLY A 262 10.92 10.22 8.15
C GLY A 262 10.31 10.87 9.39
N TYR A 263 9.56 11.95 9.16
CA TYR A 263 8.88 12.68 10.23
C TYR A 263 7.90 11.80 11.04
N SER A 264 7.25 10.82 10.41
CA SER A 264 6.36 9.86 11.08
C SER A 264 7.11 8.86 11.97
N GLY A 265 8.45 8.79 11.84
CA GLY A 265 9.28 7.79 12.49
C GLY A 265 9.31 6.45 11.75
N ASP A 266 8.92 6.39 10.46
CA ASP A 266 9.06 5.21 9.60
C ASP A 266 10.24 5.33 8.63
N PHE A 267 10.65 4.20 8.04
CA PHE A 267 11.66 4.21 7.00
C PHE A 267 11.13 4.93 5.75
N VAL A 268 11.89 5.88 5.23
CA VAL A 268 11.59 6.57 3.97
C VAL A 268 12.35 5.91 2.84
N TYR A 269 11.73 5.78 1.68
CA TYR A 269 12.39 5.27 0.48
C TYR A 269 13.41 6.27 -0.08
N ASP A 270 14.62 5.79 -0.39
CA ASP A 270 15.65 6.55 -1.14
C ASP A 270 15.43 6.36 -2.64
N ARG A 271 15.39 5.11 -3.09
CA ARG A 271 15.16 4.76 -4.50
C ARG A 271 14.79 3.29 -4.65
N ALA A 272 14.18 2.96 -5.78
CA ALA A 272 14.06 1.60 -6.27
C ALA A 272 15.15 1.27 -7.30
N ILE A 273 15.61 0.01 -7.32
CA ILE A 273 16.57 -0.51 -8.29
C ILE A 273 15.97 -1.79 -8.90
N GLY A 274 15.70 -1.76 -10.20
CA GLY A 274 15.21 -2.92 -10.93
C GLY A 274 16.32 -3.72 -11.62
N THR A 275 15.91 -4.79 -12.29
CA THR A 275 16.80 -5.68 -13.05
C THR A 275 16.66 -5.44 -14.55
N GLN A 276 17.79 -5.27 -15.24
CA GLN A 276 17.81 -5.26 -16.69
C GLN A 276 17.39 -6.64 -17.25
N ILE A 277 16.22 -6.67 -17.89
CA ILE A 277 15.71 -7.87 -18.55
C ILE A 277 16.47 -8.10 -19.87
N LYS A 278 16.95 -9.33 -20.06
CA LYS A 278 17.64 -9.82 -21.25
C LYS A 278 16.62 -10.45 -22.19
N TRP A 279 15.82 -9.59 -22.81
CA TRP A 279 14.78 -10.00 -23.77
C TRP A 279 15.38 -10.77 -24.95
N LYS A 280 14.70 -11.85 -25.33
CA LYS A 280 14.96 -12.58 -26.56
C LYS A 280 14.47 -11.76 -27.76
N GLU A 281 14.93 -12.15 -28.94
CA GLU A 281 14.57 -11.47 -30.18
C GLU A 281 13.06 -11.37 -30.34
N ASP A 282 12.55 -10.14 -30.49
CA ASP A 282 11.13 -9.82 -30.69
C ASP A 282 10.20 -10.21 -29.55
N LYS A 283 10.74 -10.34 -28.34
CA LYS A 283 10.00 -10.72 -27.13
C LYS A 283 9.98 -9.64 -26.04
N ASP A 284 10.52 -8.47 -26.33
CA ASP A 284 10.47 -7.31 -25.44
C ASP A 284 9.01 -6.86 -25.25
N LEU A 285 8.44 -7.14 -24.08
CA LEU A 285 7.04 -6.86 -23.77
C LEU A 285 6.81 -5.38 -23.42
N THR A 286 7.85 -4.67 -22.99
CA THR A 286 7.80 -3.25 -22.62
C THR A 286 7.85 -2.32 -23.84
N LYS A 287 7.98 -2.88 -25.04
CA LYS A 287 8.03 -2.12 -26.29
C LYS A 287 7.14 -2.72 -27.37
N GLU A 288 6.35 -1.88 -28.01
CA GLU A 288 5.66 -2.20 -29.25
C GLU A 288 6.46 -1.69 -30.45
N PHE A 289 6.51 -2.48 -31.53
CA PHE A 289 7.31 -2.15 -32.71
C PHE A 289 6.45 -1.79 -33.92
N GLU A 290 6.42 -0.51 -34.28
CA GLU A 290 5.78 -0.03 -35.51
C GLU A 290 6.72 -0.21 -36.71
N ILE A 291 6.30 -0.96 -37.74
CA ILE A 291 7.03 -1.08 -39.00
C ILE A 291 6.57 0.01 -39.97
N LYS A 292 7.38 1.05 -40.16
CA LYS A 292 7.13 2.12 -41.13
C LYS A 292 7.91 1.90 -42.42
N LYS A 293 7.22 1.92 -43.56
CA LYS A 293 7.85 1.92 -44.89
C LYS A 293 8.42 3.32 -45.16
N GLN A 294 9.74 3.45 -45.09
CA GLN A 294 10.43 4.68 -45.44
C GLN A 294 10.94 4.59 -46.87
N ARG A 295 10.47 5.48 -47.75
CA ARG A 295 10.97 5.61 -49.12
C ARG A 295 12.01 6.73 -49.18
N ASN A 296 13.22 6.41 -49.62
CA ASN A 296 14.25 7.42 -49.84
C ASN A 296 13.84 8.29 -51.05
N LYS A 297 13.68 9.60 -50.80
CA LYS A 297 13.23 10.58 -51.81
C LYS A 297 14.17 10.67 -53.03
N ASN A 298 15.47 10.39 -52.85
CA ASN A 298 16.47 10.53 -53.91
C ASN A 298 16.72 9.23 -54.68
N THR A 299 16.70 8.07 -54.00
CA THR A 299 17.03 6.77 -54.62
C THR A 299 15.81 5.92 -54.94
N ASN A 300 14.60 6.38 -54.59
CA ASN A 300 13.32 5.66 -54.72
C ASN A 300 13.30 4.26 -54.07
N ARG A 301 14.32 3.88 -53.30
CA ARG A 301 14.36 2.61 -52.57
C ARG A 301 13.51 2.72 -51.31
N THR A 302 12.71 1.68 -51.07
CA THR A 302 11.88 1.55 -49.87
C THR A 302 12.59 0.65 -48.87
N ARG A 303 12.81 1.14 -47.64
CA ARG A 303 13.31 0.37 -46.50
C ARG A 303 12.19 0.28 -45.46
N LEU A 304 12.04 -0.88 -44.84
CA LEU A 304 11.21 -1.06 -43.65
C LEU A 304 12.03 -0.61 -42.44
N VAL A 305 11.54 0.39 -41.72
CA VAL A 305 12.14 0.88 -40.48
C VAL A 305 11.24 0.46 -39.33
N ARG A 306 11.78 -0.35 -38.42
CA ARG A 306 11.12 -0.77 -37.20
C ARG A 306 11.42 0.26 -36.11
N LYS A 307 10.39 0.97 -35.63
CA LYS A 307 10.50 1.94 -34.53
C LYS A 307 9.84 1.36 -33.29
N ALA A 308 10.61 1.19 -32.22
CA ALA A 308 10.07 0.81 -30.92
C ALA A 308 9.37 2.01 -30.27
N ARG A 309 8.24 1.76 -29.60
CA ARG A 309 7.58 2.68 -28.68
C ARG A 309 7.44 1.99 -27.32
N PRO A 310 7.68 2.71 -26.21
CA PRO A 310 7.32 2.21 -24.89
C PRO A 310 5.84 1.82 -24.84
N THR A 311 5.53 0.79 -24.08
CA THR A 311 4.17 0.25 -23.94
C THR A 311 3.99 -0.29 -22.53
N ASP A 312 2.77 -0.17 -22.03
CA ASP A 312 2.41 -0.68 -20.71
C ASP A 312 2.61 -2.19 -20.65
N SER A 313 3.28 -2.59 -19.58
CA SER A 313 3.69 -3.95 -19.30
C SER A 313 4.07 -4.05 -17.83
N PHE A 314 3.65 -5.12 -17.17
CA PHE A 314 4.09 -5.44 -15.81
C PHE A 314 5.62 -5.40 -15.67
N PHE A 315 6.36 -5.77 -16.72
CA PHE A 315 7.82 -5.81 -16.68
C PHE A 315 8.49 -4.42 -16.61
N ASN A 316 7.74 -3.33 -16.77
CA ASN A 316 8.21 -1.98 -16.45
C ASN A 316 8.52 -1.82 -14.95
N PHE A 317 7.92 -2.64 -14.08
CA PHE A 317 8.23 -2.70 -12.65
C PHE A 317 9.73 -2.96 -12.36
N PHE A 318 10.45 -3.61 -13.27
CA PHE A 318 11.91 -3.82 -13.17
C PHE A 318 12.74 -2.68 -13.78
N SER A 319 12.10 -1.60 -14.21
CA SER A 319 12.72 -0.35 -14.67
C SER A 319 12.04 0.82 -13.93
N PRO A 320 12.20 0.90 -12.60
CA PRO A 320 11.49 1.87 -11.78
C PRO A 320 11.86 3.30 -12.19
N PRO A 321 10.95 4.28 -11.95
CA PRO A 321 11.28 5.69 -12.11
C PRO A 321 12.48 6.07 -11.21
N GLU A 322 13.31 7.00 -11.68
CA GLU A 322 14.41 7.53 -10.87
C GLU A 322 13.93 8.81 -10.16
N PRO A 323 14.17 8.96 -8.85
CA PRO A 323 13.86 10.21 -8.16
C PRO A 323 14.68 11.34 -8.78
N PRO A 324 14.07 12.52 -9.02
CA PRO A 324 14.78 13.64 -9.61
C PRO A 324 15.88 14.11 -8.66
N SER A 325 17.06 14.39 -9.19
CA SER A 325 18.12 15.02 -8.39
C SER A 325 17.74 16.47 -8.08
N ASP A 326 18.17 16.99 -6.93
CA ASP A 326 17.93 18.37 -6.50
C ASP A 326 18.23 19.41 -7.61
N GLU A 327 19.27 19.20 -8.41
CA GLU A 327 19.66 20.10 -9.52
C GLU A 327 18.67 20.11 -10.69
N VAL A 328 17.93 19.00 -10.89
CA VAL A 328 17.01 18.82 -12.03
C VAL A 328 15.57 19.10 -11.60
N MET A 329 15.28 19.02 -10.29
CA MET A 329 13.96 19.32 -9.72
C MET A 329 13.52 20.76 -10.03
N GLU A 330 14.45 21.71 -10.09
CA GLU A 330 14.16 23.12 -10.44
C GLU A 330 13.82 23.32 -11.93
N ASP A 331 14.21 22.39 -12.80
CA ASP A 331 14.06 22.47 -14.26
C ASP A 331 12.85 21.66 -14.79
N ILE A 332 12.27 20.78 -13.97
CA ILE A 332 11.08 20.00 -14.29
C ILE A 332 9.83 20.83 -13.98
N ASP A 333 8.81 20.77 -14.83
CA ASP A 333 7.55 21.46 -14.52
C ASP A 333 6.78 20.74 -13.41
N GLU A 334 5.96 21.48 -12.66
CA GLU A 334 5.24 20.95 -11.48
C GLU A 334 4.37 19.73 -11.84
N VAL A 335 3.79 19.71 -13.04
CA VAL A 335 2.95 18.60 -13.52
C VAL A 335 3.76 17.34 -13.79
N GLU A 336 4.93 17.45 -14.44
CA GLU A 336 5.82 16.31 -14.69
C GLU A 336 6.44 15.78 -13.38
N LEU A 337 6.65 16.67 -12.39
CA LEU A 337 7.10 16.28 -11.06
C LEU A 337 6.02 15.49 -10.31
N ASP A 338 4.77 15.98 -10.29
CA ASP A 338 3.63 15.30 -9.68
C ASP A 338 3.40 13.92 -10.33
N GLU A 339 3.42 13.84 -11.66
CA GLU A 339 3.29 12.57 -12.41
C GLU A 339 4.45 11.59 -12.16
N LEU A 340 5.61 12.06 -11.73
CA LEU A 340 6.76 11.23 -11.38
C LEU A 340 6.65 10.75 -9.94
N GLU A 341 6.22 11.60 -9.03
CA GLU A 341 5.96 11.27 -7.63
C GLU A 341 4.87 10.19 -7.51
N GLU A 342 3.75 10.35 -8.22
CA GLU A 342 2.67 9.35 -8.27
C GLU A 342 3.18 7.98 -8.72
N LYS A 343 4.01 7.94 -9.77
CA LYS A 343 4.60 6.68 -10.27
C LYS A 343 5.60 6.06 -9.28
N LEU A 344 6.32 6.87 -8.51
CA LEU A 344 7.24 6.38 -7.48
C LEU A 344 6.46 5.82 -6.29
N GLU A 345 5.41 6.52 -5.87
CA GLU A 345 4.53 6.08 -4.78
C GLU A 345 3.83 4.77 -5.12
N GLU A 346 3.26 4.65 -6.32
CA GLU A 346 2.66 3.41 -6.82
C GLU A 346 3.68 2.25 -6.82
N ASP A 347 4.91 2.49 -7.30
CA ASP A 347 5.97 1.48 -7.32
C ASP A 347 6.39 1.01 -5.92
N TYR A 348 6.44 1.93 -4.95
CA TYR A 348 6.72 1.63 -3.54
C TYR A 348 5.57 0.88 -2.87
N GLN A 349 4.34 1.29 -3.12
CA GLN A 349 3.14 0.65 -2.58
C GLN A 349 3.05 -0.81 -3.05
N ILE A 350 3.25 -1.07 -4.35
CA ILE A 350 3.31 -2.44 -4.88
C ILE A 350 4.45 -3.25 -4.24
N GLY A 351 5.60 -2.60 -3.99
CA GLY A 351 6.72 -3.22 -3.29
C GLY A 351 6.36 -3.68 -1.87
N GLU A 352 5.68 -2.82 -1.11
CA GLU A 352 5.18 -3.15 0.23
C GLU A 352 4.07 -4.20 0.20
N ASP A 353 3.11 -4.12 -0.73
CA ASP A 353 2.05 -5.12 -0.85
C ASP A 353 2.62 -6.50 -1.17
N LEU A 354 3.64 -6.58 -2.04
CA LEU A 354 4.34 -7.84 -2.28
C LEU A 354 5.04 -8.36 -1.02
N LYS A 355 5.69 -7.48 -0.26
CA LYS A 355 6.46 -7.80 0.96
C LYS A 355 5.56 -8.25 2.13
N GLU A 356 4.51 -7.49 2.42
CA GLU A 356 3.67 -7.63 3.61
C GLU A 356 2.42 -8.49 3.37
N LYS A 357 1.86 -8.48 2.14
CA LYS A 357 0.60 -9.15 1.83
C LYS A 357 0.80 -10.37 0.93
N VAL A 358 1.25 -10.18 -0.31
CA VAL A 358 1.25 -11.23 -1.33
C VAL A 358 2.21 -12.37 -1.00
N ILE A 359 3.48 -12.08 -0.64
CA ILE A 359 4.44 -13.14 -0.33
C ILE A 359 4.03 -13.93 0.92
N PRO A 360 3.63 -13.30 2.05
CA PRO A 360 3.20 -14.04 3.24
C PRO A 360 1.89 -14.81 3.05
N ARG A 361 0.95 -14.28 2.26
CA ARG A 361 -0.41 -14.82 2.08
C ARG A 361 -0.70 -15.29 0.65
N ALA A 362 0.31 -15.76 -0.08
CA ALA A 362 0.18 -16.12 -1.49
C ALA A 362 -0.95 -17.12 -1.82
N ILE A 363 -1.29 -18.02 -0.89
CA ILE A 363 -2.41 -18.96 -1.08
C ILE A 363 -3.78 -18.27 -0.99
N ASP A 364 -3.93 -17.25 -0.14
CA ASP A 364 -5.16 -16.48 0.00
C ASP A 364 -5.38 -15.63 -1.26
N TYR A 365 -4.31 -15.04 -1.81
CA TYR A 365 -4.35 -14.41 -3.13
C TYR A 365 -4.66 -15.40 -4.24
N PHE A 366 -4.03 -16.57 -4.27
CA PHE A 366 -4.31 -17.59 -5.30
C PHE A 366 -5.77 -18.06 -5.28
N THR A 367 -6.36 -18.23 -4.10
CA THR A 367 -7.75 -18.69 -3.93
C THR A 367 -8.77 -17.56 -4.08
N GLY A 368 -8.33 -16.30 -4.09
CA GLY A 368 -9.18 -15.11 -4.13
C GLY A 368 -9.71 -14.69 -2.76
N LYS A 369 -9.43 -15.44 -1.70
CA LYS A 369 -9.84 -15.12 -0.32
C LYS A 369 -9.29 -13.78 0.15
N ALA A 370 -8.10 -13.39 -0.32
CA ALA A 370 -7.50 -12.10 0.04
C ALA A 370 -8.38 -10.90 -0.34
N LEU A 371 -9.16 -11.01 -1.43
CA LEU A 371 -10.06 -9.94 -1.89
C LEU A 371 -11.16 -9.62 -0.88
N GLU A 372 -11.61 -10.61 -0.10
CA GLU A 372 -12.63 -10.39 0.94
C GLU A 372 -12.10 -9.49 2.07
N PHE A 373 -10.80 -9.49 2.32
CA PHE A 373 -10.17 -8.65 3.34
C PHE A 373 -9.80 -7.26 2.79
N GLU A 374 -9.49 -7.15 1.50
CA GLU A 374 -9.19 -5.85 0.87
C GLU A 374 -10.48 -5.02 0.68
N VAL A 375 -11.60 -5.64 0.34
CA VAL A 375 -12.88 -4.92 0.13
C VAL A 375 -13.53 -4.48 1.44
N MET A 376 -13.33 -5.21 2.55
CA MET A 376 -13.92 -4.81 3.83
C MET A 376 -13.23 -3.60 4.48
N ASP A 377 -11.98 -3.27 4.12
CA ASP A 377 -11.34 -2.04 4.58
C ASP A 377 -11.95 -0.78 3.91
N ASP A 378 -12.65 -0.92 2.77
CA ASP A 378 -13.29 0.21 2.05
C ASP A 378 -14.78 0.40 2.42
N GLU A 379 -15.46 -0.60 3.01
CA GLU A 379 -16.89 -0.52 3.37
C GLU A 379 -17.16 0.05 4.79
N ASP A 380 -16.14 0.17 5.65
CA ASP A 380 -16.27 0.72 7.01
C ASP A 380 -16.31 2.27 7.07
N ASP A 381 -16.28 2.98 5.92
CA ASP A 381 -16.32 4.45 5.83
C ASP A 381 -17.69 5.02 5.39
N PHE A 382 -18.75 4.19 5.34
CA PHE A 382 -20.10 4.58 4.93
C PHE A 382 -21.20 4.18 5.92
N ASP A 383 -21.02 4.43 7.21
CA ASP A 383 -22.12 4.26 8.17
C ASP A 383 -22.02 5.27 9.35
N ASP A 384 -22.32 6.55 9.07
CA ASP A 384 -23.09 7.41 10.02
C ASP A 384 -23.59 8.72 9.33
N ASP A 385 -24.39 8.60 8.27
CA ASP A 385 -25.07 9.74 7.63
C ASP A 385 -26.60 9.58 7.78
N ASP A 386 -27.06 9.28 8.99
CA ASP A 386 -28.48 9.32 9.37
C ASP A 386 -28.62 9.66 10.87
N ASP A 387 -28.66 10.95 11.19
CA ASP A 387 -29.62 11.43 12.19
C ASP A 387 -30.10 12.84 11.85
N ASP A 388 -31.38 12.88 11.48
CA ASP A 388 -32.25 14.04 11.30
C ASP A 388 -32.19 15.01 12.50
N ASP A 389 -32.21 16.31 12.23
CA ASP A 389 -33.07 17.22 13.00
C ASP A 389 -33.53 18.42 12.14
N ASP A 390 -34.83 18.38 11.83
CA ASP A 390 -35.69 19.49 11.40
C ASP A 390 -35.50 20.75 12.27
N ASP A 391 -35.52 21.96 11.69
CA ASP A 391 -36.59 22.95 11.96
C ASP A 391 -36.48 24.21 11.07
N GLU A 392 -37.65 24.76 10.79
CA GLU A 392 -38.04 25.71 9.76
C GLU A 392 -37.48 27.14 9.86
N GLY A 393 -37.38 27.81 8.71
CA GLY A 393 -37.03 29.23 8.62
C GLY A 393 -37.44 29.89 7.31
N GLN A 394 -38.73 29.77 6.97
CA GLN A 394 -39.42 30.48 5.88
C GLN A 394 -39.15 32.00 5.92
N PHE A 395 -38.54 32.56 4.88
CA PHE A 395 -38.81 33.92 4.42
C PHE A 395 -38.70 34.01 2.90
N ASP A 396 -39.89 34.05 2.27
CA ASP A 396 -40.14 34.72 1.01
C ASP A 396 -39.71 36.19 1.13
N ASP A 397 -38.96 36.69 0.13
CA ASP A 397 -39.27 38.01 -0.41
C ASP A 397 -39.04 38.01 -1.91
N GLU A 398 -40.16 38.19 -2.61
CA GLU A 398 -40.28 38.37 -4.04
C GLU A 398 -39.72 39.75 -4.44
N SER A 399 -39.08 39.87 -5.60
CA SER A 399 -39.48 40.89 -6.59
C SER A 399 -38.66 40.83 -7.88
N GLU A 400 -39.37 40.43 -8.93
CA GLU A 400 -39.49 41.05 -10.27
C GLU A 400 -38.25 41.60 -11.00
N SER A 401 -38.04 41.10 -12.22
CA SER A 401 -38.20 41.87 -13.48
C SER A 401 -37.55 41.08 -14.65
N ASP A 402 -38.33 40.38 -15.48
CA ASP A 402 -39.08 40.87 -16.65
C ASP A 402 -38.34 40.53 -17.96
N ASP A 403 -38.88 39.48 -18.58
CA ASP A 403 -39.17 39.28 -19.99
C ASP A 403 -38.13 39.20 -21.14
N ASP A 404 -38.56 38.32 -22.05
CA ASP A 404 -38.38 38.29 -23.50
C ASP A 404 -37.10 37.74 -24.14
N VAL A 405 -37.21 36.44 -24.44
CA VAL A 405 -36.63 35.80 -25.63
C VAL A 405 -37.39 36.34 -26.87
N PRO A 406 -36.71 36.66 -27.98
CA PRO A 406 -36.80 35.68 -29.08
C PRO A 406 -35.54 35.60 -29.96
N ALA A 407 -35.11 34.37 -30.26
CA ALA A 407 -34.36 34.06 -31.49
C ALA A 407 -35.30 34.27 -32.73
N PRO A 408 -34.89 34.11 -34.02
CA PRO A 408 -33.59 33.71 -34.59
C PRO A 408 -33.17 34.49 -35.86
N ARG A 409 -31.88 34.55 -36.26
CA ARG A 409 -31.51 34.78 -37.69
C ARG A 409 -30.23 34.07 -38.16
N LYS A 410 -30.44 33.16 -39.12
CA LYS A 410 -29.46 32.50 -40.00
C LYS A 410 -28.60 33.48 -40.82
N ARG A 411 -27.30 33.18 -40.95
CA ARG A 411 -26.39 33.43 -42.10
C ARG A 411 -25.23 32.42 -41.92
N GLY A 412 -24.99 31.38 -42.71
CA GLY A 412 -24.94 31.26 -44.17
C GLY A 412 -23.47 31.36 -44.63
N PRO A 413 -22.76 30.25 -44.97
CA PRO A 413 -21.39 30.31 -45.45
C PRO A 413 -21.33 30.61 -46.96
N PRO A 414 -20.28 31.28 -47.47
CA PRO A 414 -20.17 31.61 -48.89
C PRO A 414 -19.74 30.39 -49.71
N LYS A 415 -20.37 30.25 -50.87
CA LYS A 415 -20.14 29.25 -51.91
C LYS A 415 -19.41 29.90 -53.08
N GLY A 416 -18.46 29.20 -53.71
CA GLY A 416 -18.30 29.35 -55.18
C GLY A 416 -16.90 29.24 -55.78
N ARG A 417 -16.54 28.03 -56.24
CA ARG A 417 -16.02 27.66 -57.59
C ARG A 417 -15.44 26.24 -57.45
N GLY A 418 -15.88 25.18 -58.12
CA GLY A 418 -16.64 25.05 -59.35
C GLY A 418 -15.81 24.18 -60.31
N GLY A 419 -16.26 22.96 -60.62
CA GLY A 419 -15.75 22.19 -61.76
C GLY A 419 -15.75 20.67 -61.67
N ALA A 420 -16.77 20.04 -62.28
CA ALA A 420 -16.83 18.71 -62.92
C ALA A 420 -16.50 17.44 -62.08
N ALA A 421 -17.49 16.63 -61.68
CA ALA A 421 -18.25 15.64 -62.46
C ALA A 421 -17.46 14.34 -62.74
N GLY A 422 -17.87 13.26 -62.07
CA GLY A 422 -17.41 11.89 -62.28
C GLY A 422 -18.09 10.94 -61.29
N ALA A 423 -19.31 10.53 -61.61
CA ALA A 423 -20.02 9.47 -60.88
C ALA A 423 -19.45 8.10 -61.30
N VAL A 424 -19.08 7.26 -60.33
CA VAL A 424 -19.02 5.79 -60.48
C VAL A 424 -19.36 5.11 -59.16
N ASN A 425 -20.21 4.09 -59.31
CA ASN A 425 -20.87 3.24 -58.33
C ASN A 425 -19.87 2.28 -57.61
N PRO A 426 -20.06 1.92 -56.33
CA PRO A 426 -19.25 0.90 -55.67
C PRO A 426 -19.99 -0.44 -55.65
N GLU A 427 -19.61 -1.39 -56.49
CA GLU A 427 -19.94 -2.80 -56.30
C GLU A 427 -18.97 -3.72 -57.07
N GLU A 428 -18.50 -4.74 -56.36
CA GLU A 428 -17.88 -5.99 -56.83
C GLU A 428 -16.53 -5.98 -57.57
N CYS A 429 -15.49 -6.55 -56.94
CA CYS A 429 -14.83 -7.73 -57.52
C CYS A 429 -13.99 -8.52 -56.51
N LYS A 430 -14.39 -9.78 -56.31
CA LYS A 430 -13.65 -10.89 -55.71
C LYS A 430 -12.65 -11.48 -56.72
N GLN A 431 -11.61 -12.12 -56.18
CA GLN A 431 -10.83 -13.22 -56.79
C GLN A 431 -10.06 -12.93 -58.09
N GLN A 432 -8.74 -12.78 -58.00
CA GLN A 432 -7.74 -13.83 -58.29
C GLN A 432 -6.34 -13.30 -58.04
#